data_AF-A0A0C7R4C7-F1
#
_entry.id   AF-A0A0C7R4C7-F1
#
_cell.length_a   1.000
_cell.length_b   1.000
_cell.length_c   1.000
_cell.angle_alpha   90.00
_cell.angle_beta   90.00
_cell.angle_gamma   90.00
#
_symmetry.space_group_name_H-M   'P 1'
#
loop_
_entity.id
_entity.type
_entity.pdbx_description
1 polymer ?
#
loop_
_entity_poly.entity_id
_entity_poly.type
_entity_poly.pdbx_seq_one_letter_code
_entity_poly.pdbx_strand_id
1 'polypeptide(L)'
;MKEYLSFRNVIALILLGGGFPIFAGGLTSSTDSIFLKFETSNDWIGFFGSYTGAILGGIITLIVMNVTIKSSEENLKKTIAENKIIEERKERIEFCNGIAKLISNFCSESRKYRYLAKRIEKSSDDMVKLHEVFIKRKLDLAKNKEKENSDEECNQMDQESLNEKYVHVELSELEYKEEKARFDDILQQMQKLNTVQLYFELNVKLENIEDSKGLIEKINIVNKLGGSSVPQQKNKLIKYYDKEFEIAIQDLLKETTNFIGKYTSLT
;
A
#
# COMPACT_ATOMS: atom_id res chain seq x y z
N MET A 1 -12.83 14.31 40.55
CA MET A 1 -13.29 15.65 40.99
C MET A 1 -14.81 15.76 40.82
N LYS A 2 -15.59 14.81 41.38
CA LYS A 2 -16.94 14.47 40.87
C LYS A 2 -18.14 14.96 41.69
N GLU A 3 -17.98 15.66 42.81
CA GLU A 3 -19.14 15.93 43.70
C GLU A 3 -19.17 17.31 44.39
N TYR A 4 -18.45 18.31 43.88
CA TYR A 4 -18.45 19.61 44.56
C TYR A 4 -19.72 20.46 44.34
N LEU A 5 -20.51 20.15 43.31
CA LEU A 5 -21.77 20.84 42.98
C LEU A 5 -22.97 19.89 43.05
N SER A 6 -23.15 19.19 44.18
CA SER A 6 -24.47 18.62 44.44
C SER A 6 -25.46 19.77 44.69
N PHE A 7 -26.71 19.62 44.24
CA PHE A 7 -27.78 20.62 44.45
C PHE A 7 -27.93 20.99 45.94
N ARG A 8 -27.57 20.08 46.86
CA ARG A 8 -27.48 20.34 48.31
C ARG A 8 -26.46 21.41 48.68
N ASN A 9 -25.30 21.48 48.01
CA ASN A 9 -24.27 22.48 48.30
C ASN A 9 -24.68 23.87 47.83
N VAL A 10 -25.43 23.97 46.73
CA VAL A 10 -26.01 25.23 46.23
C VAL A 10 -27.09 25.72 47.20
N ILE A 11 -27.97 24.83 47.66
CA ILE A 11 -28.97 25.16 48.69
C ILE A 11 -28.29 25.58 49.99
N ALA A 12 -27.24 24.87 50.43
CA ALA A 12 -26.48 25.23 51.62
C ALA A 12 -25.83 26.62 51.50
N LEU A 13 -25.29 26.98 50.33
CA LEU A 13 -24.76 28.32 50.04
C LEU A 13 -25.84 29.41 50.05
N ILE A 14 -27.03 29.11 49.51
CA ILE A 14 -28.17 30.04 49.55
C ILE A 14 -28.68 30.23 50.98
N LEU A 15 -28.68 29.16 51.80
CA LEU A 15 -29.09 29.23 53.21
C LEU A 15 -28.04 29.95 54.08
N LEU A 16 -26.74 29.73 53.84
CA LEU A 16 -25.67 30.47 54.51
C LEU A 16 -25.63 31.94 54.08
N GLY A 17 -25.83 32.20 52.79
CA GLY A 17 -25.87 33.54 52.21
C GLY A 17 -27.11 34.32 52.64
N GLY A 18 -28.30 33.72 52.58
CA GLY A 18 -29.54 34.36 53.03
C GLY A 18 -29.65 34.48 54.55
N GLY A 19 -29.06 33.53 55.29
CA GLY A 19 -29.09 33.51 56.76
C GLY A 19 -28.18 34.56 57.40
N PHE A 20 -27.03 34.88 56.79
CA PHE A 20 -26.06 35.80 57.36
C PHE A 20 -26.56 37.26 57.49
N PRO A 21 -27.25 37.86 56.50
CA PRO A 21 -27.86 39.19 56.64
C PRO A 21 -29.02 39.23 57.65
N ILE A 22 -29.83 38.18 57.72
CA ILE A 22 -30.93 38.07 58.69
C ILE A 22 -30.35 37.98 60.11
N PHE A 23 -29.29 37.19 60.29
CA PHE A 23 -28.56 37.05 61.55
C PHE A 23 -27.84 38.35 61.96
N ALA A 24 -27.15 39.01 61.03
CA ALA A 24 -26.49 40.29 61.27
C ALA A 24 -27.50 41.41 61.60
N GLY A 25 -28.62 41.48 60.86
CA GLY A 25 -29.71 42.40 61.14
C GLY A 25 -30.33 42.16 62.53
N GLY A 26 -30.51 40.89 62.92
CA GLY A 26 -30.97 40.50 64.25
C GLY A 26 -30.00 40.85 65.39
N LEU A 27 -28.69 40.75 65.16
CA LEU A 27 -27.66 41.15 66.15
C LEU A 27 -27.59 42.67 66.35
N THR A 28 -27.86 43.46 65.31
CA THR A 28 -27.84 44.93 65.38
C THR A 28 -29.16 45.58 65.83
N SER A 29 -30.22 44.79 66.04
CA SER A 29 -31.56 45.27 66.41
C SER A 29 -31.89 44.93 67.87
N SER A 30 -31.24 45.61 68.80
CA SER A 30 -31.50 45.37 70.23
C SER A 30 -32.76 46.03 70.80
N THR A 31 -33.58 46.78 70.03
CA THR A 31 -34.79 47.42 70.61
C THR A 31 -36.01 47.61 69.70
N ASP A 32 -35.94 47.44 68.38
CA ASP A 32 -37.11 47.58 67.48
C ASP A 32 -37.16 46.44 66.46
N SER A 33 -38.39 46.00 66.14
CA SER A 33 -38.63 44.86 65.27
C SER A 33 -37.96 45.04 63.90
N ILE A 34 -37.26 43.98 63.45
CA ILE A 34 -36.46 43.96 62.21
C ILE A 34 -37.27 44.48 61.01
N PHE A 35 -38.58 44.25 60.98
CA PHE A 35 -39.49 44.67 59.92
C PHE A 35 -39.73 46.19 59.85
N LEU A 36 -39.63 46.94 60.95
CA LEU A 36 -39.89 48.39 60.99
C LEU A 36 -38.70 49.23 60.48
N LYS A 37 -37.47 48.70 60.54
CA LYS A 37 -36.27 49.36 59.97
C LYS A 37 -36.14 49.20 58.45
N PHE A 38 -36.84 48.21 57.86
CA PHE A 38 -36.91 48.05 56.42
C PHE A 38 -37.67 49.20 55.73
N GLU A 39 -38.59 49.86 56.43
CA GLU A 39 -39.40 50.96 55.87
C GLU A 39 -38.71 52.33 55.87
N THR A 40 -37.63 52.53 56.62
CA THR A 40 -37.14 53.88 56.95
C THR A 40 -35.73 54.23 56.47
N SER A 41 -34.96 53.32 55.85
CA SER A 41 -33.61 53.64 55.35
C SER A 41 -33.27 52.98 53.99
N ASN A 42 -33.01 53.84 52.98
CA ASN A 42 -32.63 53.44 51.61
C ASN A 42 -31.32 52.63 51.53
N ASP A 43 -30.44 52.73 52.54
CA ASP A 43 -29.11 52.09 52.51
C ASP A 43 -29.17 50.56 52.62
N TRP A 44 -30.16 50.02 53.34
CA TRP A 44 -30.33 48.57 53.49
C TRP A 44 -30.84 47.91 52.21
N ILE A 45 -31.72 48.58 51.45
CA ILE A 45 -32.23 48.03 50.19
C ILE A 45 -31.12 47.93 49.14
N GLY A 46 -30.19 48.89 49.13
CA GLY A 46 -28.99 48.86 48.29
C GLY A 46 -27.98 47.78 48.69
N PHE A 47 -27.79 47.56 50.00
CA PHE A 47 -26.97 46.46 50.51
C PHE A 47 -27.56 45.10 50.17
N PHE A 48 -28.86 44.87 50.45
CA PHE A 48 -29.53 43.62 50.11
C PHE A 48 -29.56 43.38 48.60
N GLY A 49 -29.81 44.41 47.78
CA GLY A 49 -29.78 44.31 46.33
C GLY A 49 -28.40 43.92 45.77
N SER A 50 -27.32 44.56 46.26
CA SER A 50 -25.95 44.23 45.84
C SER A 50 -25.49 42.86 46.33
N TYR A 51 -25.82 42.50 47.57
CA TYR A 51 -25.48 41.20 48.16
C TYR A 51 -26.23 40.03 47.50
N THR A 52 -27.55 40.16 47.34
CA THR A 52 -28.36 39.15 46.62
C THR A 52 -27.95 39.05 45.16
N GLY A 53 -27.67 40.18 44.50
CA GLY A 53 -27.14 40.22 43.14
C GLY A 53 -25.80 39.50 43.00
N ALA A 54 -24.87 39.65 43.96
CA ALA A 54 -23.59 38.96 43.95
C ALA A 54 -23.73 37.44 44.12
N ILE A 55 -24.61 36.99 45.01
CA ILE A 55 -24.90 35.56 45.20
C ILE A 55 -25.56 34.97 43.95
N LEU A 56 -26.59 35.63 43.41
CA LEU A 56 -27.26 35.21 42.18
C LEU A 56 -26.28 35.15 41.00
N GLY A 57 -25.43 36.17 40.85
CA GLY A 57 -24.37 36.20 39.85
C GLY A 57 -23.42 35.02 39.97
N GLY A 58 -22.92 34.74 41.19
CA GLY A 58 -22.03 33.61 41.45
C GLY A 58 -22.68 32.25 41.16
N ILE A 59 -23.96 32.07 41.51
CA ILE A 59 -24.71 30.84 41.22
C ILE A 59 -24.87 30.65 39.70
N ILE A 60 -25.26 31.70 38.97
CA ILE A 60 -25.40 31.65 37.51
C ILE A 60 -24.07 31.28 36.86
N THR A 61 -22.96 31.91 37.28
CA THR A 61 -21.62 31.59 36.75
C THR A 61 -21.25 30.13 37.01
N LEU A 62 -21.51 29.60 38.21
CA LEU A 62 -21.24 28.18 38.51
C LEU A 62 -22.09 27.22 37.68
N ILE A 63 -23.37 27.55 37.46
CA ILE A 63 -24.26 26.76 36.60
C ILE A 63 -23.73 26.75 35.16
N VAL A 64 -23.44 27.93 34.60
CA VAL A 64 -22.90 28.06 33.23
C VAL A 64 -21.60 27.29 33.10
N MET A 65 -20.67 27.44 34.03
CA MET A 65 -19.38 26.74 34.01
C MET A 65 -19.55 25.21 34.03
N ASN A 66 -20.46 24.68 34.85
CA ASN A 66 -20.71 23.24 34.91
C ASN A 66 -21.33 22.71 33.61
N VAL A 67 -22.24 23.48 33.00
CA VAL A 67 -22.80 23.16 31.66
C VAL A 67 -21.70 23.19 30.60
N THR A 68 -20.83 24.21 30.61
CA THR A 68 -19.72 24.34 29.66
C THR A 68 -18.72 23.20 29.79
N ILE A 69 -18.34 22.80 31.02
CA ILE A 69 -17.41 21.69 31.25
C ILE A 69 -18.00 20.38 30.72
N LYS A 70 -19.27 20.07 31.03
CA LYS A 70 -19.92 18.85 30.53
C LYS A 70 -20.02 18.83 29.00
N SER A 71 -20.43 19.94 28.40
CA SER A 71 -20.49 20.07 26.94
C SER A 71 -19.12 19.93 26.30
N SER A 72 -18.07 20.50 26.90
CA SER A 72 -16.69 20.35 26.43
C SER A 72 -16.20 18.90 26.50
N GLU A 73 -16.48 18.19 27.61
CA GLU A 73 -16.12 16.77 27.74
C GLU A 73 -16.84 15.88 26.71
N GLU A 74 -18.12 16.13 26.46
CA GLU A 74 -18.90 15.39 25.46
C GLU A 74 -18.40 15.66 24.03
N ASN A 75 -18.14 16.92 23.70
CA ASN A 75 -17.57 17.31 22.42
C ASN A 75 -16.20 16.67 22.22
N LEU A 76 -15.33 16.69 23.23
CA LEU A 76 -14.02 16.07 23.16
C LEU A 76 -14.10 14.56 22.92
N LYS A 77 -14.99 13.86 23.65
CA LYS A 77 -15.22 12.42 23.45
C LYS A 77 -15.70 12.10 22.04
N LYS A 78 -16.64 12.91 21.52
CA LYS A 78 -17.15 12.76 20.16
C LYS A 78 -16.04 12.98 19.12
N THR A 79 -15.24 14.03 19.26
CA THR A 79 -14.11 14.31 18.37
C THR A 79 -13.06 13.20 18.41
N ILE A 80 -12.73 12.65 19.58
CA ILE A 80 -11.78 11.52 19.68
C ILE A 80 -12.33 10.28 18.96
N ALA A 81 -13.61 9.96 19.15
CA ALA A 81 -14.24 8.83 18.47
C ALA A 81 -14.28 9.02 16.95
N GLU A 82 -14.65 10.21 16.47
CA GLU A 82 -14.65 10.56 15.04
C GLU A 82 -13.24 10.49 14.44
N ASN A 83 -12.24 11.05 15.12
CA ASN A 83 -10.85 11.01 14.66
C ASN A 83 -10.33 9.57 14.56
N LYS A 84 -10.67 8.70 15.52
CA LYS A 84 -10.29 7.29 15.48
C LYS A 84 -10.86 6.59 14.24
N ILE A 85 -12.14 6.81 13.93
CA ILE A 85 -12.79 6.25 12.73
C ILE A 85 -12.11 6.76 11.44
N ILE A 86 -11.75 8.05 11.41
CA ILE A 86 -11.04 8.65 10.27
C ILE A 86 -9.65 8.04 10.10
N GLU A 87 -8.92 7.84 11.19
CA GLU A 87 -7.58 7.24 11.20
C GLU A 87 -7.62 5.79 10.71
N GLU A 88 -8.51 4.96 11.25
CA GLU A 88 -8.70 3.58 10.80
C GLU A 88 -9.07 3.51 9.31
N ARG A 89 -9.92 4.43 8.82
CA ARG A 89 -10.25 4.52 7.40
C ARG A 89 -9.03 4.90 6.55
N LYS A 90 -8.21 5.84 7.03
CA LYS A 90 -7.00 6.27 6.34
C LYS A 90 -5.99 5.13 6.23
N GLU A 91 -5.78 4.38 7.31
CA GLU A 91 -4.91 3.19 7.33
C GLU A 91 -5.39 2.13 6.33
N ARG A 92 -6.70 1.85 6.27
CA ARG A 92 -7.27 0.93 5.28
C ARG A 92 -7.02 1.38 3.84
N ILE A 93 -7.21 2.67 3.55
CA ILE A 93 -6.96 3.24 2.22
C ILE A 93 -5.47 3.14 1.86
N GLU A 94 -4.58 3.49 2.79
CA GLU A 94 -3.14 3.41 2.58
C GLU A 94 -2.68 1.97 2.35
N PHE A 95 -3.20 1.02 3.12
CA PHE A 95 -2.99 -0.40 2.91
C PHE A 95 -3.43 -0.84 1.51
N CYS A 96 -4.66 -0.51 1.11
CA CYS A 96 -5.19 -0.83 -0.23
C CYS A 96 -4.35 -0.22 -1.36
N ASN A 97 -3.89 1.01 -1.20
CA ASN A 97 -2.99 1.65 -2.16
C ASN A 97 -1.65 0.91 -2.27
N GLY A 98 -1.12 0.44 -1.13
CA GLY A 98 0.06 -0.42 -1.08
C GLY A 98 -0.13 -1.73 -1.85
N ILE A 99 -1.26 -2.43 -1.64
CA ILE A 99 -1.60 -3.65 -2.37
C ILE A 99 -1.75 -3.38 -3.87
N ALA A 100 -2.47 -2.32 -4.26
CA ALA A 100 -2.63 -1.94 -5.66
C ALA A 100 -1.29 -1.71 -6.36
N LYS A 101 -0.37 -1.01 -5.68
CA LYS A 101 0.99 -0.76 -6.19
C LYS A 101 1.79 -2.05 -6.35
N LEU A 102 1.74 -2.94 -5.36
CA LEU A 102 2.44 -4.23 -5.41
C LEU A 102 1.91 -5.11 -6.53
N ILE A 103 0.59 -5.20 -6.70
CA ILE A 103 -0.03 -5.98 -7.78
C ILE A 103 0.32 -5.40 -9.15
N SER A 104 0.28 -4.08 -9.30
CA SER A 104 0.69 -3.42 -10.54
C SER A 104 2.14 -3.75 -10.92
N ASN A 105 3.05 -3.66 -9.93
CA ASN A 105 4.45 -4.04 -10.12
C ASN A 105 4.58 -5.52 -10.47
N PHE A 106 3.87 -6.40 -9.76
CA PHE A 106 3.89 -7.84 -10.01
C PHE A 106 3.42 -8.18 -11.44
N CYS A 107 2.32 -7.58 -11.90
CA CYS A 107 1.81 -7.75 -13.26
C CYS A 107 2.82 -7.25 -14.31
N SER A 108 3.44 -6.09 -14.07
CA SER A 108 4.45 -5.50 -14.96
C SER A 108 5.68 -6.38 -15.09
N GLU A 109 6.23 -6.83 -13.97
CA GLU A 109 7.42 -7.70 -13.92
C GLU A 109 7.10 -9.09 -14.50
N SER A 110 5.91 -9.63 -14.26
CA SER A 110 5.45 -10.89 -14.87
C SER A 110 5.38 -10.81 -16.39
N ARG A 111 4.85 -9.69 -16.93
CA ARG A 111 4.83 -9.43 -18.38
C ARG A 111 6.24 -9.31 -18.97
N LYS A 112 7.12 -8.57 -18.31
CA LYS A 112 8.53 -8.43 -18.74
C LYS A 112 9.23 -9.79 -18.76
N TYR A 113 9.08 -10.58 -17.69
CA TYR A 113 9.65 -11.91 -17.60
C TYR A 113 9.21 -12.78 -18.78
N ARG A 114 7.90 -12.81 -19.05
CA ARG A 114 7.34 -13.57 -20.17
C ARG A 114 7.86 -13.10 -21.53
N TYR A 115 7.94 -11.79 -21.73
CA TYR A 115 8.50 -11.21 -22.96
C TYR A 115 9.96 -11.61 -23.16
N LEU A 116 10.79 -11.54 -22.11
CA LEU A 116 12.20 -11.95 -22.19
C LEU A 116 12.33 -13.46 -22.39
N ALA A 117 11.51 -14.28 -21.72
CA ALA A 117 11.50 -15.73 -21.92
C ALA A 117 11.24 -16.13 -23.38
N LYS A 118 10.32 -15.42 -24.06
CA LYS A 118 10.05 -15.60 -25.50
C LYS A 118 11.24 -15.20 -26.38
N ARG A 119 11.98 -14.16 -25.98
CA ARG A 119 13.21 -13.76 -26.68
C ARG A 119 14.33 -14.79 -26.49
N ILE A 120 14.48 -15.35 -25.28
CA ILE A 120 15.41 -16.44 -24.99
C ILE A 120 15.11 -17.65 -25.85
N GLU A 121 13.83 -18.07 -25.94
CA GLU A 121 13.42 -19.21 -26.76
C GLU A 121 13.83 -19.00 -28.23
N LYS A 122 13.53 -17.82 -28.80
CA LYS A 122 13.92 -17.48 -30.17
C LYS A 122 15.45 -17.46 -30.35
N SER A 123 16.16 -16.80 -29.45
CA SER A 123 17.63 -16.69 -29.51
C SER A 123 18.30 -18.07 -29.36
N SER A 124 17.75 -18.94 -28.51
CA SER A 124 18.19 -20.32 -28.37
C SER A 124 18.00 -21.11 -29.68
N ASP A 125 16.84 -21.01 -30.32
CA ASP A 125 16.58 -21.69 -31.60
C ASP A 125 17.52 -21.16 -32.71
N ASP A 126 17.79 -19.86 -32.74
CA ASP A 126 18.69 -19.23 -33.70
C ASP A 126 20.15 -19.66 -33.46
N MET A 127 20.60 -19.75 -32.20
CA MET A 127 21.93 -20.29 -31.85
C MET A 127 22.11 -21.74 -32.28
N VAL A 128 21.10 -22.60 -32.12
CA VAL A 128 21.17 -24.01 -32.55
C VAL A 128 21.36 -24.09 -34.06
N LYS A 129 20.58 -23.33 -34.84
CA LYS A 129 20.73 -23.28 -36.31
C LYS A 129 22.10 -22.77 -36.74
N LEU A 130 22.58 -21.69 -36.12
CA LEU A 130 23.92 -21.14 -36.39
C LEU A 130 25.01 -22.17 -36.10
N HIS A 131 24.88 -22.91 -35.00
CA HIS A 131 25.83 -23.95 -34.63
C HIS A 131 25.84 -25.13 -35.61
N GLU A 132 24.67 -25.59 -36.08
CA GLU A 132 24.55 -26.62 -37.12
C GLU A 132 25.22 -26.19 -38.43
N VAL A 133 24.99 -24.94 -38.87
CA VAL A 133 25.62 -24.38 -40.06
C VAL A 133 27.15 -24.31 -39.91
N PHE A 134 27.62 -23.86 -38.75
CA PHE A 134 29.04 -23.77 -38.44
C PHE A 134 29.73 -25.15 -38.49
N ILE A 135 29.15 -26.17 -37.85
CA ILE A 135 29.67 -27.55 -37.88
C ILE A 135 29.71 -28.07 -39.31
N LYS A 136 28.63 -27.88 -40.09
CA LYS A 136 28.56 -28.34 -41.48
C LYS A 136 29.65 -27.72 -42.33
N ARG A 137 29.85 -26.40 -42.25
CA ARG A 137 30.92 -25.70 -42.99
C ARG A 137 32.31 -26.18 -42.60
N LYS A 138 32.58 -26.43 -41.31
CA LYS A 138 33.87 -26.99 -40.85
C LYS A 138 34.12 -28.40 -41.39
N LEU A 139 33.09 -29.25 -41.41
CA LEU A 139 33.20 -30.60 -41.98
C LEU A 139 33.47 -30.57 -43.49
N ASP A 140 32.79 -29.68 -44.22
CA ASP A 140 33.00 -29.53 -45.67
C ASP A 140 34.41 -29.00 -45.99
N LEU A 141 34.95 -28.09 -45.18
CA LEU A 141 36.35 -27.66 -45.27
C LEU A 141 37.34 -28.81 -45.03
N ALA A 142 37.12 -29.61 -43.99
CA ALA A 142 38.00 -30.74 -43.67
C ALA A 142 38.04 -31.78 -44.82
N LYS A 143 36.88 -32.11 -45.40
CA LYS A 143 36.78 -33.03 -46.54
C LYS A 143 37.47 -32.51 -47.80
N ASN A 144 37.43 -31.19 -48.05
CA ASN A 144 38.10 -30.61 -49.20
C ASN A 144 39.63 -30.68 -49.05
N LYS A 145 40.15 -30.42 -47.84
CA LYS A 145 41.59 -30.56 -47.56
C LYS A 145 42.11 -31.98 -47.73
N GLU A 146 41.31 -32.99 -47.35
CA GLU A 146 41.69 -34.40 -47.55
C GLU A 146 41.75 -34.78 -49.03
N LYS A 147 40.91 -34.19 -49.88
CA LYS A 147 40.96 -34.38 -51.35
C LYS A 147 42.12 -33.66 -52.02
N GLU A 148 42.44 -32.44 -51.60
CA GLU A 148 43.62 -31.72 -52.12
C GLU A 148 44.94 -32.45 -51.81
N ASN A 149 45.03 -33.12 -50.66
CA ASN A 149 46.20 -33.93 -50.31
C ASN A 149 46.31 -35.26 -51.08
N SER A 150 45.26 -35.70 -51.78
CA SER A 150 45.30 -36.91 -52.64
C SER A 150 45.55 -36.61 -54.12
N ASP A 151 45.32 -35.37 -54.56
CA ASP A 151 45.43 -34.93 -55.95
C ASP A 151 46.48 -33.82 -56.06
N GLU A 152 47.77 -34.14 -55.89
CA GLU A 152 48.88 -33.17 -55.76
C GLU A 152 49.32 -32.49 -57.08
N GLU A 153 48.53 -32.56 -58.16
CA GLU A 153 48.82 -31.84 -59.41
C GLU A 153 47.59 -31.07 -59.92
N CYS A 154 47.64 -29.74 -59.74
CA CYS A 154 47.21 -28.67 -60.66
C CYS A 154 46.38 -27.55 -59.98
N ASN A 155 46.95 -26.33 -60.00
CA ASN A 155 46.31 -25.00 -60.09
C ASN A 155 46.16 -24.07 -58.87
N GLN A 156 46.68 -22.85 -59.09
CA GLN A 156 46.46 -21.61 -58.32
C GLN A 156 45.00 -21.12 -58.31
N MET A 157 44.09 -21.78 -59.04
CA MET A 157 42.67 -21.42 -59.16
C MET A 157 41.82 -21.89 -57.95
N ASP A 158 42.34 -22.83 -57.15
CA ASP A 158 41.66 -23.36 -55.95
C ASP A 158 41.89 -22.52 -54.68
N GLN A 159 42.94 -21.68 -54.64
CA GLN A 159 43.27 -20.88 -53.44
C GLN A 159 42.24 -19.78 -53.15
N GLU A 160 41.65 -19.15 -54.17
CA GLU A 160 40.58 -18.16 -53.98
C GLU A 160 39.29 -18.82 -53.46
N SER A 161 38.93 -20.00 -53.96
CA SER A 161 37.77 -20.77 -53.46
C SER A 161 37.96 -21.23 -52.00
N LEU A 162 39.19 -21.60 -51.64
CA LEU A 162 39.52 -21.95 -50.25
C LEU A 162 39.41 -20.72 -49.35
N ASN A 163 40.00 -19.59 -49.74
CA ASN A 163 39.92 -18.34 -48.99
C ASN A 163 38.47 -17.87 -48.78
N GLU A 164 37.62 -17.96 -49.79
CA GLU A 164 36.19 -17.63 -49.69
C GLU A 164 35.47 -18.52 -48.66
N LYS A 165 35.73 -19.84 -48.67
CA LYS A 165 35.18 -20.78 -47.68
C LYS A 165 35.70 -20.49 -46.26
N TYR A 166 36.96 -20.10 -46.11
CA TYR A 166 37.54 -19.72 -44.82
C TYR A 166 36.89 -18.46 -44.24
N VAL A 167 36.74 -17.41 -45.05
CA VAL A 167 36.02 -16.18 -44.68
C VAL A 167 34.59 -16.49 -44.24
N HIS A 168 33.90 -17.41 -44.93
CA HIS A 168 32.55 -17.83 -44.54
C HIS A 168 32.47 -18.58 -43.20
N VAL A 169 33.53 -19.27 -42.78
CA VAL A 169 33.57 -19.95 -41.47
C VAL A 169 33.84 -18.95 -40.36
N GLU A 170 34.75 -18.00 -40.55
CA GLU A 170 35.01 -16.92 -39.60
C GLU A 170 33.78 -16.02 -39.39
N LEU A 171 33.07 -15.67 -40.48
CA LEU A 171 31.81 -14.93 -40.41
C LEU A 171 30.77 -15.68 -39.57
N SER A 172 30.59 -16.99 -39.77
CA SER A 172 29.65 -17.77 -38.95
C SER A 172 30.05 -17.92 -37.49
N GLU A 173 31.36 -17.89 -37.18
CA GLU A 173 31.83 -17.90 -35.78
C GLU A 173 31.53 -16.56 -35.09
N LEU A 174 31.71 -15.45 -35.81
CA LEU A 174 31.40 -14.11 -35.32
C LEU A 174 29.90 -13.94 -35.08
N GLU A 175 29.06 -14.36 -36.03
CA GLU A 175 27.59 -14.39 -35.89
C GLU A 175 27.14 -15.20 -34.66
N TYR A 176 27.75 -16.37 -34.43
CA TYR A 176 27.46 -17.18 -33.25
C TYR A 176 27.86 -16.48 -31.95
N LYS A 177 29.04 -15.84 -31.90
CA LYS A 177 29.51 -15.08 -30.72
C LYS A 177 28.59 -13.90 -30.41
N GLU A 178 28.16 -13.16 -31.42
CA GLU A 178 27.21 -12.06 -31.27
C GLU A 178 25.85 -12.54 -30.73
N GLU A 179 25.31 -13.64 -31.27
CA GLU A 179 24.04 -14.18 -30.80
C GLU A 179 24.14 -14.70 -29.36
N LYS A 180 25.25 -15.35 -29.02
CA LYS A 180 25.51 -15.77 -27.63
C LYS A 180 25.58 -14.57 -26.68
N ALA A 181 26.24 -13.48 -27.06
CA ALA A 181 26.28 -12.27 -26.26
C ALA A 181 24.89 -11.65 -26.07
N ARG A 182 24.04 -11.66 -27.12
CA ARG A 182 22.63 -11.25 -27.02
C ARG A 182 21.83 -12.15 -26.06
N PHE A 183 22.05 -13.46 -26.12
CA PHE A 183 21.41 -14.42 -25.22
C PHE A 183 21.78 -14.15 -23.75
N ASP A 184 23.07 -13.96 -23.47
CA ASP A 184 23.58 -13.70 -22.12
C ASP A 184 23.05 -12.38 -21.55
N ASP A 185 22.93 -11.33 -22.37
CA ASP A 185 22.31 -10.05 -21.99
C ASP A 185 20.82 -10.22 -21.59
N ILE A 186 20.05 -10.98 -22.38
CA ILE A 186 18.64 -11.26 -22.07
C ILE A 186 18.52 -12.04 -20.74
N LEU A 187 19.39 -13.01 -20.51
CA LEU A 187 19.42 -13.79 -19.27
C LEU A 187 19.73 -12.89 -18.06
N GLN A 188 20.70 -11.98 -18.19
CA GLN A 188 21.04 -11.02 -17.15
C GLN A 188 19.87 -10.06 -16.85
N GLN A 189 19.12 -9.64 -17.87
CA GLN A 189 17.91 -8.84 -17.67
C GLN A 189 16.82 -9.59 -16.92
N MET A 190 16.62 -10.89 -17.21
CA MET A 190 15.65 -11.72 -16.49
C MET A 190 15.99 -11.91 -15.02
N GLN A 191 17.28 -12.06 -14.68
CA GLN A 191 17.74 -12.20 -13.30
C GLN A 191 17.49 -10.94 -12.45
N LYS A 192 17.37 -9.77 -13.08
CA LYS A 192 17.08 -8.50 -12.40
C LYS A 192 15.59 -8.29 -12.11
N LEU A 193 14.71 -9.17 -12.59
CA LEU A 193 13.27 -9.04 -12.39
C LEU A 193 12.89 -9.55 -10.99
N ASN A 194 12.03 -8.79 -10.32
CA ASN A 194 11.63 -9.06 -8.93
C ASN A 194 10.30 -9.82 -8.83
N THR A 195 9.90 -10.54 -9.88
CA THR A 195 8.59 -11.22 -9.96
C THR A 195 8.35 -12.17 -8.78
N VAL A 196 9.36 -12.97 -8.43
CA VAL A 196 9.27 -13.94 -7.31
C VAL A 196 9.18 -13.22 -5.96
N GLN A 197 9.96 -12.16 -5.76
CA GLN A 197 9.91 -11.36 -4.54
C GLN A 197 8.53 -10.71 -4.36
N LEU A 198 8.00 -10.09 -5.41
CA LEU A 198 6.67 -9.45 -5.40
C LEU A 198 5.55 -10.45 -5.12
N TYR A 199 5.65 -11.66 -5.70
CA TYR A 199 4.73 -12.76 -5.40
C TYR A 199 4.72 -13.14 -3.92
N PHE A 200 5.91 -13.32 -3.32
CA PHE A 200 6.00 -13.65 -1.90
C PHE A 200 5.50 -12.52 -1.01
N GLU A 201 5.86 -11.27 -1.31
CA GLU A 201 5.40 -10.11 -0.53
C GLU A 201 3.87 -9.98 -0.56
N LEU A 202 3.25 -10.18 -1.72
CA LEU A 202 1.80 -10.17 -1.85
C LEU A 202 1.14 -11.29 -1.03
N ASN A 203 1.66 -12.52 -1.08
CA ASN A 203 1.12 -13.61 -0.28
C ASN A 203 1.20 -13.32 1.21
N VAL A 204 2.36 -12.89 1.72
CA VAL A 204 2.54 -12.57 3.14
C VAL A 204 1.59 -11.45 3.61
N LYS A 205 1.41 -10.40 2.79
CA LYS A 205 0.52 -9.29 3.15
C LYS A 205 -0.97 -9.65 3.12
N LEU A 206 -1.35 -10.64 2.33
CA LEU A 206 -2.75 -11.02 2.12
C LEU A 206 -3.17 -12.27 2.93
N GLU A 207 -2.23 -13.13 3.33
CA GLU A 207 -2.50 -14.44 3.94
C GLU A 207 -3.50 -14.41 5.10
N ASN A 208 -3.41 -13.39 5.97
CA ASN A 208 -4.25 -13.25 7.15
C ASN A 208 -5.56 -12.49 6.91
N ILE A 209 -5.86 -12.09 5.67
CA ILE A 209 -7.07 -11.34 5.31
C ILE A 209 -8.04 -12.29 4.63
N GLU A 210 -9.14 -12.65 5.32
CA GLU A 210 -10.12 -13.60 4.82
C GLU A 210 -10.70 -13.19 3.46
N ASP A 211 -10.98 -11.91 3.27
CA ASP A 211 -11.51 -11.34 2.03
C ASP A 211 -10.53 -11.37 0.86
N SER A 212 -9.24 -11.66 1.09
CA SER A 212 -8.22 -11.69 0.05
C SER A 212 -8.03 -13.06 -0.61
N LYS A 213 -8.74 -14.11 -0.15
CA LYS A 213 -8.57 -15.48 -0.67
C LYS A 213 -8.72 -15.57 -2.20
N GLY A 214 -9.74 -14.90 -2.74
CA GLY A 214 -9.94 -14.82 -4.20
C GLY A 214 -8.81 -14.10 -4.92
N LEU A 215 -8.27 -13.05 -4.30
CA LEU A 215 -7.13 -12.29 -4.83
C LEU A 215 -5.85 -13.14 -4.87
N ILE A 216 -5.56 -13.87 -3.80
CA ILE A 216 -4.43 -14.82 -3.71
C ILE A 216 -4.53 -15.90 -4.78
N GLU A 217 -5.74 -16.44 -5.02
CA GLU A 217 -5.98 -17.43 -6.07
C GLU A 217 -5.59 -16.87 -7.46
N LYS A 218 -6.03 -15.66 -7.78
CA LYS A 218 -5.68 -14.99 -9.05
C LYS A 218 -4.19 -14.71 -9.17
N ILE A 219 -3.53 -14.29 -8.08
CA ILE A 219 -2.07 -14.10 -8.03
C ILE A 219 -1.35 -15.41 -8.33
N ASN A 220 -1.79 -16.53 -7.75
CA ASN A 220 -1.22 -17.86 -7.98
C ASN A 220 -1.36 -18.31 -9.43
N ILE A 221 -2.52 -18.06 -10.05
CA ILE A 221 -2.74 -18.36 -11.47
C ILE A 221 -1.77 -17.57 -12.34
N VAL A 222 -1.64 -16.25 -12.12
CA VAL A 222 -0.70 -15.40 -12.87
C VAL A 222 0.74 -15.87 -12.68
N ASN A 223 1.16 -16.21 -11.47
CA ASN A 223 2.51 -16.71 -11.20
C ASN A 223 2.79 -18.04 -11.93
N LYS A 224 1.82 -18.97 -11.91
CA LYS A 224 1.91 -20.25 -12.60
C LYS A 224 2.01 -20.08 -14.12
N LEU A 225 1.18 -19.21 -14.69
CA LEU A 225 1.17 -18.93 -16.14
C LEU A 225 2.38 -18.07 -16.56
N GLY A 226 2.86 -17.19 -15.70
CA GLY A 226 3.98 -16.28 -15.92
C GLY A 226 5.34 -16.98 -16.01
N GLY A 227 5.42 -18.25 -15.62
CA GLY A 227 6.62 -19.06 -15.81
C GLY A 227 7.73 -18.82 -14.80
N SER A 228 7.46 -18.12 -13.70
CA SER A 228 8.41 -17.92 -12.59
C SER A 228 8.74 -19.22 -11.85
N SER A 229 7.93 -20.25 -12.06
CA SER A 229 8.05 -21.58 -11.45
C SER A 229 8.24 -22.72 -12.47
N VAL A 230 8.39 -22.44 -13.77
CA VAL A 230 8.55 -23.49 -14.79
C VAL A 230 10.04 -23.79 -15.01
N PRO A 231 10.53 -24.97 -14.57
CA PRO A 231 11.86 -25.41 -14.89
C PRO A 231 11.86 -25.96 -16.31
N GLN A 232 12.65 -25.34 -17.20
CA GLN A 232 13.41 -25.96 -18.30
C GLN A 232 12.71 -26.98 -19.25
N GLN A 233 11.39 -27.18 -19.22
CA GLN A 233 10.73 -28.21 -20.01
C GLN A 233 9.91 -27.63 -21.17
N LYS A 234 10.54 -27.76 -22.35
CA LYS A 234 10.00 -27.79 -23.73
C LYS A 234 9.50 -26.47 -24.33
N ASN A 235 10.30 -25.99 -25.30
CA ASN A 235 10.14 -24.94 -26.33
C ASN A 235 8.84 -24.99 -27.20
N LYS A 236 7.71 -25.46 -26.67
CA LYS A 236 6.43 -25.52 -27.41
C LYS A 236 5.23 -24.96 -26.65
N LEU A 237 5.36 -24.69 -25.36
CA LEU A 237 4.20 -24.30 -24.52
C LEU A 237 4.00 -22.78 -24.46
N ILE A 238 5.03 -21.96 -24.61
CA ILE A 238 4.94 -20.50 -24.39
C ILE A 238 3.94 -19.83 -25.33
N LYS A 239 3.85 -20.27 -26.59
CA LYS A 239 2.95 -19.69 -27.61
C LYS A 239 1.46 -19.94 -27.32
N TYR A 240 1.12 -21.01 -26.61
CA TYR A 240 -0.27 -21.41 -26.35
C TYR A 240 -0.89 -20.62 -25.18
N TYR A 241 -0.07 -20.15 -24.25
CA TYR A 241 -0.54 -19.51 -23.01
C TYR A 241 -0.57 -17.97 -23.05
N ASP A 242 -0.22 -17.32 -24.16
CA ASP A 242 -0.16 -15.84 -24.20
C ASP A 242 -1.54 -15.21 -23.95
N LYS A 243 -2.59 -15.78 -24.56
CA LYS A 243 -3.97 -15.29 -24.35
C LYS A 243 -4.46 -15.59 -22.93
N GLU A 244 -4.21 -16.78 -22.41
CA GLU A 244 -4.62 -17.19 -21.07
C GLU A 244 -3.93 -16.36 -19.98
N PHE A 245 -2.65 -16.05 -20.17
CA PHE A 245 -1.89 -15.18 -19.27
C PHE A 245 -2.46 -13.76 -19.23
N GLU A 246 -2.75 -13.16 -20.39
CA GLU A 246 -3.35 -11.82 -20.42
C GLU A 246 -4.76 -11.81 -19.81
N ILE A 247 -5.57 -12.85 -20.03
CA ILE A 247 -6.86 -13.01 -19.35
C ILE A 247 -6.66 -13.08 -17.82
N ALA A 248 -5.70 -13.88 -17.35
CA ALA A 248 -5.40 -13.99 -15.92
C ALA A 248 -4.94 -12.66 -15.29
N ILE A 249 -4.17 -11.85 -16.02
CA ILE A 249 -3.78 -10.50 -15.57
C ILE A 249 -5.01 -9.60 -15.45
N GLN A 250 -5.92 -9.61 -16.44
CA GLN A 250 -7.15 -8.80 -16.36
C GLN A 250 -8.06 -9.24 -15.22
N ASP A 251 -8.22 -10.55 -15.03
CA ASP A 251 -8.94 -11.12 -13.89
C ASP A 251 -8.34 -10.67 -12.55
N LEU A 252 -7.00 -10.69 -12.43
CA LEU A 252 -6.30 -10.24 -11.23
C LEU A 252 -6.56 -8.74 -10.96
N LEU A 253 -6.50 -7.89 -11.98
CA LEU A 253 -6.78 -6.45 -11.83
C LEU A 253 -8.24 -6.19 -11.43
N LYS A 254 -9.18 -6.94 -12.00
CA LYS A 254 -10.60 -6.87 -11.63
C LYS A 254 -10.80 -7.28 -10.17
N GLU A 255 -10.21 -8.40 -9.76
CA GLU A 255 -10.32 -8.89 -8.38
C GLU A 255 -9.65 -7.96 -7.38
N THR A 256 -8.53 -7.34 -7.76
CA THR A 256 -7.89 -6.28 -6.97
C THR A 256 -8.83 -5.11 -6.73
N THR A 257 -9.54 -4.68 -7.77
CA THR A 257 -10.50 -3.58 -7.69
C THR A 257 -11.68 -3.94 -6.78
N ASN A 258 -12.19 -5.17 -6.90
CA ASN A 258 -13.25 -5.69 -6.02
C ASN A 258 -12.79 -5.74 -4.56
N PHE A 259 -11.60 -6.29 -4.30
CA PHE A 259 -11.01 -6.36 -2.97
C PHE A 259 -10.86 -4.98 -2.35
N ILE A 260 -10.29 -4.00 -3.08
CA ILE A 260 -10.13 -2.63 -2.60
C ILE A 260 -11.49 -1.99 -2.31
N GLY A 261 -12.47 -2.14 -3.21
CA GLY A 261 -13.81 -1.61 -3.02
C GLY A 261 -14.50 -2.18 -1.76
N LYS A 262 -14.35 -3.49 -1.52
CA LYS A 262 -14.91 -4.14 -0.34
C LYS A 262 -14.18 -3.72 0.94
N TYR A 263 -12.85 -3.76 0.94
CA TYR A 263 -12.04 -3.50 2.12
C TYR A 263 -12.10 -2.03 2.58
N THR A 264 -12.22 -1.09 1.64
CA THR A 264 -12.37 0.34 1.96
C THR A 264 -13.78 0.73 2.41
N SER A 265 -14.81 -0.07 2.08
CA SER A 265 -16.21 0.20 2.42
C SER A 265 -16.67 -0.43 3.72
N LEU A 266 -15.86 -1.29 4.36
CA LEU A 266 -16.08 -1.76 5.72
C LEU A 266 -16.06 -0.55 6.68
N THR A 267 -17.25 -0.16 7.15
CA THR A 267 -17.50 0.83 8.21
C THR A 267 -17.46 0.17 9.57
#